data_AF-A0A7X6ZUW0-F1
#
_entry.id   AF-A0A7X6ZUW0-F1
#
_cell.length_a   1.000
_cell.length_b   1.000
_cell.length_c   1.000
_cell.angle_alpha   90.00
_cell.angle_beta   90.00
_cell.angle_gamma   90.00
#
_symmetry.space_group_name_H-M   'P 1'
#
loop_
_entity.id
_entity.type
_entity.pdbx_description
1 polymer ?
#
loop_
_entity_poly.entity_id
_entity_poly.type
_entity_poly.pdbx_seq_one_letter_code
_entity_poly.pdbx_strand_id
1 'polypeptide(L)'
;VNEKCASGAGSFVEMISSALEVSLEEMGQLSLKSAKSVPINAQCAVFAESEVISLIHARTPKEDISRAVLEALASRISSLARRAGLKQKVILIGGLAKNPGFVRALENDLGTEILLPDHPEFVSALGAALVAEEKAKKAG
;
A
#
# COMPACT_ATOMS: atom_id res chain seq x y z
N VAL A 1 -17.67 12.22 -6.06
CA VAL A 1 -17.05 12.44 -4.73
C VAL A 1 -15.56 12.58 -4.95
N ASN A 2 -14.95 13.60 -4.37
CA ASN A 2 -13.60 14.04 -4.69
C ASN A 2 -12.56 13.05 -4.12
N GLU A 3 -12.20 12.01 -4.87
CA GLU A 3 -11.15 11.03 -4.52
C GLU A 3 -9.72 11.65 -4.51
N LYS A 4 -9.63 12.99 -4.51
CA LYS A 4 -8.41 13.80 -4.63
C LYS A 4 -7.87 14.30 -3.28
N CYS A 5 -7.93 13.50 -2.21
CA CYS A 5 -6.88 13.66 -1.20
C CYS A 5 -5.64 13.00 -1.79
N ALA A 6 -4.81 13.82 -2.43
CA ALA A 6 -3.75 13.49 -3.39
C ALA A 6 -2.53 12.75 -2.81
N SER A 7 -2.72 11.91 -1.79
CA SER A 7 -1.67 11.08 -1.25
C SER A 7 -1.68 9.72 -1.94
N GLY A 8 -0.61 9.43 -2.69
CA GLY A 8 -0.37 8.09 -3.20
C GLY A 8 -0.26 7.09 -2.04
N ALA A 9 -0.46 5.80 -2.31
CA ALA A 9 -0.40 4.77 -1.29
C ALA A 9 0.95 4.78 -0.51
N GLY A 10 2.06 5.12 -1.17
CA GLY A 10 3.37 5.30 -0.51
C GLY A 10 3.37 6.45 0.49
N SER A 11 3.04 7.67 0.05
CA SER A 11 2.98 8.86 0.93
C SER A 11 1.97 8.72 2.08
N PHE A 12 0.91 7.94 1.88
CA PHE A 12 -0.01 7.58 2.95
C PHE A 12 0.69 6.76 4.04
N VAL A 13 1.43 5.72 3.66
CA VAL A 13 2.16 4.89 4.64
C VAL A 13 3.28 5.68 5.30
N GLU A 14 4.02 6.52 4.56
CA GLU A 14 5.07 7.39 5.10
C GLU A 14 4.55 8.34 6.20
N MET A 15 3.40 8.97 5.95
CA MET A 15 2.76 9.86 6.92
C MET A 15 2.38 9.10 8.20
N ILE A 16 1.79 7.91 8.06
CA ILE A 16 1.39 7.10 9.22
C ILE A 16 2.60 6.54 9.97
N SER A 17 3.64 6.08 9.28
CA SER A 17 4.88 5.61 9.92
C SER A 17 5.54 6.74 10.72
N SER A 18 5.51 7.96 10.18
CA SER A 18 5.97 9.15 10.90
C SER A 18 5.14 9.42 12.16
N ALA A 19 3.81 9.37 12.09
CA ALA A 19 2.93 9.57 13.24
C ALA A 19 3.11 8.50 14.32
N LEU A 20 3.44 7.27 13.93
CA LEU A 20 3.71 6.15 14.83
C LEU A 20 5.15 6.10 15.36
N GLU A 21 6.02 7.00 14.88
CA GLU A 21 7.45 7.02 15.18
C GLU A 21 8.12 5.66 14.91
N VAL A 22 7.94 5.14 13.69
CA VAL A 22 8.61 3.93 13.17
C VAL A 22 9.12 4.21 11.77
N SER A 23 10.17 3.51 11.33
CA SER A 23 10.59 3.65 9.93
C SER A 23 9.58 3.02 8.98
N LEU A 24 9.61 3.46 7.71
CA LEU A 24 8.76 2.89 6.66
C LEU A 24 9.05 1.38 6.46
N GLU A 25 10.32 1.01 6.56
CA GLU A 25 10.81 -0.37 6.46
C GLU A 25 10.35 -1.23 7.64
N GLU A 26 10.38 -0.65 8.86
CA GLU A 26 9.97 -1.33 10.08
C GLU A 26 8.46 -1.56 10.14
N MET A 27 7.65 -0.61 9.67
CA MET A 27 6.19 -0.67 9.76
C MET A 27 5.63 -1.96 9.12
N GLY A 28 6.17 -2.35 7.97
CA GLY A 28 5.76 -3.59 7.29
C GLY A 28 6.14 -4.86 8.06
N GLN A 29 7.26 -4.84 8.81
CA GLN A 29 7.66 -5.97 9.66
C GLN A 29 6.86 -5.99 10.97
N LEU A 30 6.57 -4.82 11.53
CA LEU A 30 5.76 -4.68 12.75
C LEU A 30 4.35 -5.22 12.53
N SER A 31 3.70 -4.89 11.41
CA SER A 31 2.35 -5.39 11.13
C SER A 31 2.26 -6.92 11.13
N LEU A 32 3.33 -7.61 10.71
CA LEU A 32 3.37 -9.07 10.65
C LEU A 32 3.47 -9.73 12.03
N LYS A 33 3.85 -8.97 13.07
CA LYS A 33 3.92 -9.46 14.45
C LYS A 33 2.58 -9.43 15.16
N SER A 34 1.62 -8.65 14.66
CA SER A 34 0.30 -8.55 15.26
C SER A 34 -0.59 -9.73 14.88
N ALA A 35 -1.32 -10.25 15.87
CA ALA A 35 -2.40 -11.22 15.67
C ALA A 35 -3.81 -10.59 15.73
N LYS A 36 -3.90 -9.27 15.96
CA LYS A 36 -5.16 -8.56 16.20
C LYS A 36 -5.43 -7.59 15.07
N SER A 37 -6.65 -7.59 14.56
CA SER A 37 -7.13 -6.51 13.69
C SER A 37 -7.78 -5.44 14.56
N VAL A 38 -7.35 -4.20 14.42
CA VAL A 38 -7.92 -3.02 15.09
C VAL A 38 -8.74 -2.27 14.05
N PRO A 39 -10.01 -1.90 14.33
CA PRO A 39 -10.80 -1.13 13.39
C PRO A 39 -10.18 0.25 13.20
N ILE A 40 -9.96 0.63 11.93
CA ILE A 40 -9.51 1.97 11.54
C ILE A 40 -10.24 2.39 10.25
N ASN A 41 -10.69 3.64 10.19
CA ASN A 41 -11.24 4.28 9.01
C ASN A 41 -10.14 4.99 8.21
N ALA A 42 -9.58 4.28 7.24
CA ALA A 42 -8.52 4.81 6.37
C ALA A 42 -9.02 5.41 5.04
N GLN A 43 -10.24 5.97 5.00
CA GLN A 43 -10.77 6.53 3.74
C GLN A 43 -9.99 7.77 3.26
N CYS A 44 -9.51 8.59 4.19
CA CYS A 44 -8.69 9.78 3.90
C CYS A 44 -7.42 9.73 4.76
N ALA A 45 -6.31 10.23 4.21
CA ALA A 45 -5.04 10.32 4.94
C ALA A 45 -5.19 11.08 6.28
N VAL A 46 -5.87 12.22 6.27
CA VAL A 46 -6.08 13.06 7.47
C VAL A 46 -6.87 12.34 8.56
N PHE A 47 -7.90 11.58 8.18
CA PHE A 47 -8.69 10.82 9.15
C PHE A 47 -7.92 9.61 9.67
N ALA A 48 -7.19 8.91 8.80
CA ALA A 48 -6.33 7.81 9.20
C ALA A 48 -5.27 8.26 10.22
N GLU A 49 -4.63 9.40 9.99
CA GLU A 49 -3.66 9.99 10.91
C GLU A 49 -4.29 10.31 12.27
N SER A 50 -5.46 10.96 12.26
CA SER A 50 -6.20 11.30 13.49
C SER A 50 -6.59 10.06 14.31
N GLU A 51 -6.99 8.98 13.63
CA GLU A 51 -7.31 7.71 14.29
C GLU A 51 -6.06 7.00 14.82
N VAL A 52 -4.95 7.04 14.07
CA VAL A 52 -3.67 6.52 14.56
C VAL A 52 -3.23 7.25 15.83
N ILE A 53 -3.32 8.58 15.87
CA ILE A 53 -3.02 9.37 17.07
C ILE A 53 -3.92 8.95 18.24
N SER A 54 -5.22 8.72 17.97
CA SER A 54 -6.17 8.25 18.98
C SER A 54 -5.80 6.86 19.53
N LEU A 55 -5.39 5.93 18.65
CA LEU A 55 -4.95 4.59 19.03
C LEU A 55 -3.65 4.61 19.85
N ILE A 56 -2.72 5.52 19.52
CA ILE A 56 -1.50 5.77 20.28
C ILE A 56 -1.86 6.25 21.70
N HIS A 57 -2.77 7.22 21.84
CA HIS A 57 -3.24 7.69 23.15
C HIS A 57 -3.95 6.59 23.95
N ALA A 58 -4.64 5.68 23.27
CA ALA A 58 -5.25 4.50 23.88
C ALA A 58 -4.24 3.40 24.25
N ARG A 59 -2.93 3.62 24.04
CA ARG A 59 -1.84 2.65 24.27
C ARG A 59 -2.01 1.36 23.47
N THR A 60 -2.56 1.47 22.27
CA THR A 60 -2.63 0.34 21.33
C THR A 60 -1.21 -0.01 20.87
N PRO A 61 -0.81 -1.29 20.85
CA PRO A 61 0.52 -1.70 20.40
C PRO A 61 0.82 -1.23 18.97
N LYS A 62 2.07 -0.83 18.69
CA LYS A 62 2.47 -0.29 17.38
C LYS A 62 2.27 -1.32 16.26
N GLU A 63 2.48 -2.60 16.54
CA GLU A 63 2.23 -3.72 15.64
C GLU A 63 0.75 -3.84 15.24
N ASP A 64 -0.17 -3.63 16.19
CA ASP A 64 -1.61 -3.69 15.97
C ASP A 64 -2.07 -2.51 15.11
N ILE A 65 -1.56 -1.30 15.40
CA ILE A 65 -1.82 -0.11 14.58
C ILE A 65 -1.26 -0.30 13.16
N SER A 66 -0.02 -0.78 13.03
CA SER A 66 0.62 -1.01 11.74
C SER A 66 -0.17 -1.99 10.89
N ARG A 67 -0.65 -3.08 11.49
CA ARG A 67 -1.49 -4.06 10.83
C ARG A 67 -2.82 -3.47 10.36
N ALA A 68 -3.53 -2.75 11.23
CA ALA A 68 -4.79 -2.11 10.89
C ALA A 68 -4.67 -1.15 9.71
N VAL A 69 -3.62 -0.32 9.70
CA VAL A 69 -3.37 0.66 8.63
C VAL A 69 -3.12 -0.02 7.28
N LEU A 70 -2.28 -1.07 7.27
CA LEU A 70 -1.96 -1.79 6.03
C LEU A 70 -3.14 -2.63 5.53
N GLU A 71 -3.93 -3.23 6.41
CA GLU A 71 -5.19 -3.92 6.06
C GLU A 71 -6.21 -2.94 5.46
N ALA A 72 -6.39 -1.77 6.06
CA ALA A 72 -7.30 -0.75 5.55
C ALA A 72 -6.86 -0.21 4.17
N LEU A 73 -5.56 0.00 3.97
CA LEU A 73 -5.00 0.39 2.68
C LEU A 73 -5.19 -0.71 1.63
N ALA A 74 -4.92 -1.96 1.97
CA ALA A 74 -5.11 -3.11 1.10
C ALA A 74 -6.57 -3.22 0.66
N SER A 75 -7.51 -3.16 1.60
CA SER A 75 -8.95 -3.23 1.29
C SER A 75 -9.41 -2.12 0.35
N ARG A 76 -8.91 -0.89 0.54
CA ARG A 76 -9.17 0.24 -0.36
C ARG A 76 -8.66 -0.04 -1.78
N ILE A 77 -7.42 -0.51 -1.91
CA ILE A 77 -6.78 -0.80 -3.20
C ILE A 77 -7.49 -1.97 -3.90
N SER A 78 -7.78 -3.04 -3.17
CA SER A 78 -8.51 -4.19 -3.69
C SER A 78 -9.91 -3.83 -4.18
N SER A 79 -10.63 -2.96 -3.47
CA SER A 79 -11.94 -2.46 -3.90
C SER A 79 -11.84 -1.68 -5.21
N LEU A 80 -10.82 -0.83 -5.37
CA LEU A 80 -10.54 -0.14 -6.63
C LEU A 80 -10.18 -1.12 -7.75
N ALA A 81 -9.31 -2.09 -7.47
CA ALA A 81 -8.89 -3.09 -8.43
C ALA A 81 -10.06 -3.97 -8.91
N ARG A 82 -10.92 -4.43 -8.00
CA ARG A 82 -12.13 -5.18 -8.34
C ARG A 82 -13.07 -4.38 -9.24
N ARG A 83 -13.28 -3.09 -8.95
CA ARG A 83 -14.07 -2.19 -9.82
C ARG A 83 -13.44 -1.99 -11.20
N ALA A 84 -12.12 -2.05 -11.30
CA ALA A 84 -11.38 -1.98 -12.56
C ALA A 84 -11.37 -3.31 -13.36
N GLY A 85 -12.01 -4.37 -12.87
CA GLY A 85 -12.08 -5.67 -13.55
C GLY A 85 -10.87 -6.57 -13.33
N LEU A 86 -10.32 -6.57 -12.11
CA LEU A 86 -9.17 -7.41 -11.73
C LEU A 86 -9.32 -8.88 -12.18
N LYS A 87 -8.27 -9.42 -12.78
CA LYS A 87 -8.17 -10.84 -13.20
C LYS A 87 -7.34 -11.66 -12.21
N GLN A 88 -7.27 -12.98 -12.43
CA GLN A 88 -6.65 -13.95 -11.50
C GLN A 88 -5.16 -13.70 -11.19
N LYS A 89 -4.38 -13.10 -12.09
CA LYS A 89 -2.96 -12.81 -11.87
C LYS A 89 -2.76 -11.34 -11.53
N VAL A 90 -2.13 -11.09 -10.39
CA VAL A 90 -1.92 -9.74 -9.85
C VAL A 90 -0.41 -9.52 -9.68
N ILE A 91 0.09 -8.42 -10.23
CA ILE A 91 1.47 -7.97 -10.04
C ILE A 91 1.41 -6.67 -9.26
N LEU A 92 2.23 -6.55 -8.21
CA LEU A 92 2.40 -5.31 -7.46
C LEU A 92 3.71 -4.64 -7.85
N ILE A 93 3.65 -3.35 -8.19
CA ILE A 93 4.80 -2.52 -8.58
C ILE A 93 4.88 -1.25 -7.71
N GLY A 94 6.00 -0.55 -7.76
CA GLY A 94 6.27 0.63 -6.93
C GLY A 94 6.76 0.28 -5.51
N GLY A 95 7.00 1.29 -4.69
CA GLY A 95 7.70 1.13 -3.39
C GLY A 95 6.99 0.20 -2.40
N LEU A 96 5.66 0.18 -2.37
CA LEU A 96 4.90 -0.71 -1.48
C LEU A 96 5.06 -2.19 -1.79
N ALA A 97 5.54 -2.55 -2.99
CA ALA A 97 5.90 -3.94 -3.30
C ALA A 97 7.03 -4.47 -2.38
N LYS A 98 7.82 -3.57 -1.78
CA LYS A 98 8.86 -3.92 -0.80
C LYS A 98 8.35 -4.02 0.64
N ASN A 99 7.09 -3.67 0.90
CA ASN A 99 6.51 -3.73 2.23
C ASN A 99 5.80 -5.09 2.43
N PRO A 100 6.40 -6.03 3.17
CA PRO A 100 5.85 -7.39 3.27
C PRO A 100 4.54 -7.46 4.04
N GLY A 101 4.31 -6.51 4.96
CA GLY A 101 3.05 -6.34 5.66
C GLY A 101 1.91 -5.97 4.71
N PHE A 102 2.18 -5.03 3.80
CA PHE A 102 1.23 -4.62 2.79
C PHE A 102 0.96 -5.72 1.76
N VAL A 103 2.01 -6.41 1.29
CA VAL A 103 1.87 -7.56 0.38
C VAL A 103 0.96 -8.62 1.01
N ARG A 104 1.23 -9.02 2.26
CA ARG A 104 0.40 -9.99 2.99
C ARG A 104 -1.05 -9.51 3.13
N ALA A 105 -1.26 -8.25 3.51
CA ALA A 105 -2.60 -7.68 3.65
C ALA A 105 -3.36 -7.70 2.31
N LEU A 106 -2.68 -7.38 1.21
CA LEU A 106 -3.26 -7.37 -0.14
C LEU A 106 -3.58 -8.78 -0.64
N GLU A 107 -2.69 -9.76 -0.42
CA GLU A 107 -2.95 -11.17 -0.71
C GLU A 107 -4.20 -11.68 0.03
N ASN A 108 -4.30 -11.36 1.32
CA ASN A 108 -5.43 -11.79 2.15
C ASN A 108 -6.76 -11.18 1.66
N ASP A 109 -6.77 -9.89 1.31
CA ASP A 109 -8.00 -9.20 0.87
C ASP A 109 -8.40 -9.56 -0.57
N LEU A 110 -7.44 -9.86 -1.45
CA LEU A 110 -7.71 -10.31 -2.81
C LEU A 110 -7.97 -11.82 -2.92
N GLY A 111 -7.51 -12.61 -1.97
CA GLY A 111 -7.58 -14.08 -2.01
C GLY A 111 -6.74 -14.69 -3.12
N THR A 112 -5.65 -14.03 -3.51
CA THR A 112 -4.72 -14.50 -4.57
C THR A 112 -3.30 -14.08 -4.25
N GLU A 113 -2.33 -14.83 -4.76
CA GLU A 113 -0.91 -14.53 -4.64
C GLU A 113 -0.54 -13.26 -5.41
N ILE A 114 0.30 -12.42 -4.81
CA ILE A 114 0.83 -11.22 -5.44
C ILE A 114 2.21 -11.53 -6.03
N LEU A 115 2.33 -11.38 -7.35
CA LEU A 115 3.60 -11.50 -8.04
C LEU A 115 4.43 -10.21 -7.83
N LEU A 116 5.66 -10.39 -7.38
CA LEU A 116 6.61 -9.30 -7.12
C LEU A 116 7.78 -9.37 -8.12
N PRO A 117 7.98 -8.34 -8.97
CA PRO A 117 9.19 -8.22 -9.78
C PRO A 117 10.44 -7.98 -8.91
N ASP A 118 11.63 -8.27 -9.42
CA ASP A 118 12.91 -8.05 -8.70
C ASP A 118 13.15 -6.56 -8.38
N HIS A 119 12.74 -5.68 -9.29
CA HIS A 119 12.90 -4.23 -9.19
C HIS A 119 11.57 -3.49 -9.42
N PRO A 120 10.62 -3.61 -8.49
CA PRO A 120 9.25 -3.11 -8.68
C PRO A 120 9.19 -1.59 -8.84
N GLU A 121 10.15 -0.84 -8.29
CA GLU A 121 10.25 0.62 -8.40
C GLU A 121 10.58 1.12 -9.82
N PHE A 122 11.23 0.31 -10.65
CA PHE A 122 11.69 0.73 -11.98
C PHE A 122 10.73 0.33 -13.10
N VAL A 123 9.69 -0.46 -12.81
CA VAL A 123 8.76 -0.99 -13.83
C VAL A 123 8.12 0.12 -14.67
N SER A 124 7.71 1.23 -14.03
CA SER A 124 7.13 2.37 -14.74
C SER A 124 8.14 3.07 -15.67
N ALA A 125 9.39 3.21 -15.24
CA ALA A 125 10.45 3.80 -16.05
C ALA A 125 10.81 2.90 -17.25
N LEU A 126 10.87 1.58 -17.03
CA LEU A 126 11.06 0.59 -18.08
C LEU A 126 9.94 0.66 -19.13
N GLY A 127 8.68 0.75 -18.69
CA GLY A 127 7.53 0.90 -19.60
C GLY A 127 7.64 2.16 -20.47
N ALA A 128 8.04 3.29 -19.88
CA ALA A 128 8.27 4.53 -20.63
C ALA A 128 9.39 4.39 -21.67
N ALA A 129 10.49 3.72 -21.32
CA ALA A 129 11.61 3.47 -22.22
C ALA A 129 11.21 2.59 -23.42
N LEU A 130 10.45 1.52 -23.17
CA LEU A 130 9.96 0.62 -24.23
C LEU A 130 9.02 1.34 -25.21
N VAL A 131 8.12 2.19 -24.70
CA VAL A 131 7.23 2.99 -25.55
C VAL A 131 8.01 3.98 -26.41
N ALA A 132 9.07 4.58 -25.87
CA ALA A 132 9.92 5.49 -26.64
C ALA A 132 10.69 4.74 -27.74
N GLU A 133 11.23 3.56 -27.45
CA GLU A 133 11.92 2.70 -28.43
C GLU A 133 10.98 2.28 -29.58
N GLU A 134 9.76 1.84 -29.27
CA GLU A 134 8.78 1.43 -30.28
C GLU A 134 8.43 2.60 -31.23
N LYS A 135 8.27 3.81 -30.69
CA LYS A 135 8.01 5.00 -31.48
C LYS A 135 9.18 5.37 -32.38
N ALA A 136 10.42 5.25 -31.87
CA ALA A 136 11.61 5.52 -32.67
C ALA A 136 11.74 4.53 -33.84
N LYS A 137 11.48 3.24 -33.61
CA LYS A 137 11.50 2.20 -34.66
C LYS A 137 10.43 2.38 -35.73
N LYS A 138 9.27 2.97 -35.40
CA LYS A 138 8.19 3.25 -36.36
C LYS A 138 8.41 4.52 -37.18
N ALA A 139 9.32 5.40 -36.75
CA ALA A 139 9.58 6.69 -37.39
C ALA A 139 10.75 6.66 -38.39
N GLY A 140 11.53 5.58 -38.42
CA GLY A 140 12.59 5.31 -39.41
C GLY A 140 12.15 4.25 -40.40
#